data_AF-A0A2P8K6T3-F1
#
_entry.id   AF-A0A2P8K6T3-F1
#
_cell.length_a   1.000
_cell.length_b   1.000
_cell.length_c   1.000
_cell.angle_alpha   90.00
_cell.angle_beta   90.00
_cell.angle_gamma   90.00
#
_symmetry.space_group_name_H-M   'P 1'
#
loop_
_entity.id
_entity.type
_entity.pdbx_description
1 polymer ?
#
loop_
_entity_poly.entity_id
_entity_poly.type
_entity_poly.pdbx_seq_one_letter_code
_entity_poly.pdbx_strand_id
1 'polypeptide(L)' 'PWYALRQLYLHRQAAYLQRNQGFLVRGYGEWRRHFSRRAVAVNAHPGFGEQAQAGGEYG' A
#
# COMPACT_ATOMS: atom_id res chain seq x y z
N PRO A 1 14.22 -19.46 -6.85
CA PRO A 1 13.97 -18.55 -7.99
C PRO A 1 12.61 -17.83 -7.84
N TRP A 2 12.53 -16.56 -8.23
CA TRP A 2 11.38 -15.69 -7.93
C TRP A 2 10.07 -16.12 -8.62
N TYR A 3 10.13 -16.83 -9.75
CA TYR A 3 8.95 -17.33 -10.45
C TYR A 3 8.15 -18.39 -9.66
N ALA A 4 8.80 -19.12 -8.75
CA ALA A 4 8.15 -20.14 -7.92
C ALA A 4 7.39 -19.55 -6.72
N LEU A 5 7.58 -18.25 -6.42
CA LEU A 5 6.94 -17.59 -5.28
C LEU A 5 5.42 -17.65 -5.35
N ARG A 6 4.86 -17.52 -6.56
CA ARG A 6 3.41 -17.63 -6.76
C ARG A 6 2.89 -19.00 -6.35
N GLN A 7 3.57 -20.08 -6.77
CA GLN A 7 3.15 -21.44 -6.45
C GLN A 7 3.25 -21.71 -4.94
N LEU A 8 4.34 -21.27 -4.31
CA LEU A 8 4.53 -21.39 -2.87
C LEU A 8 3.46 -20.61 -2.08
N TYR A 9 3.13 -19.39 -2.52
CA TYR A 9 2.08 -18.58 -1.91
C TYR A 9 0.73 -19.27 -2.00
N LEU A 10 0.33 -19.75 -3.19
CA LEU A 10 -0.95 -20.44 -3.39
C LEU A 10 -1.05 -21.69 -2.52
N HIS A 11 0.04 -22.47 -2.41
CA HIS A 11 0.09 -23.65 -1.56
C HIS A 11 -0.06 -23.32 -0.06
N ARG A 12 0.38 -22.14 0.38
CA ARG A 12 0.40 -21.75 1.80
C ARG A 12 -0.62 -20.65 2.15
N GLN A 13 -1.48 -20.28 1.21
CA GLN A 13 -2.35 -19.11 1.32
C GLN A 13 -3.20 -19.14 2.59
N ALA A 14 -3.80 -20.29 2.93
CA ALA A 14 -4.62 -20.44 4.13
C ALA A 14 -3.84 -20.16 5.41
N ALA A 15 -2.61 -20.68 5.53
CA ALA A 15 -1.74 -20.44 6.68
C ALA A 15 -1.28 -18.98 6.77
N TYR A 16 -1.04 -18.34 5.62
CA TYR A 16 -0.75 -16.91 5.55
C TYR A 16 -1.93 -16.06 6.03
N LEU A 17 -3.15 -16.38 5.59
CA LEU A 17 -4.36 -15.67 6.01
C LEU A 17 -4.64 -15.83 7.50
N GLN A 18 -4.47 -17.05 8.03
CA GLN A 18 -4.68 -17.33 9.45
C GLN A 18 -3.71 -16.52 10.33
N ARG A 19 -2.43 -16.42 9.94
CA ARG A 19 -1.42 -15.65 10.67
C ARG A 19 -1.65 -14.14 10.59
N ASN A 20 -2.14 -13.66 9.44
CA ASN A 20 -2.46 -12.25 9.22
C ASN A 20 -3.87 -11.87 9.72
N GLN A 21 -4.52 -12.70 10.54
CA GLN A 21 -5.87 -12.45 11.08
C GLN A 21 -6.92 -12.15 9.97
N GLY A 22 -6.75 -12.75 8.79
CA GLY A 22 -7.60 -12.51 7.63
C GLY A 22 -7.27 -11.25 6.83
N PHE A 23 -6.19 -10.53 7.16
CA PHE A 23 -5.72 -9.40 6.36
C PHE A 23 -5.22 -9.89 4.99
N LEU A 24 -6.01 -9.61 3.96
CA LEU A 24 -5.72 -9.93 2.56
C LEU A 24 -5.87 -8.66 1.72
N VAL A 25 -4.78 -8.26 1.07
CA VAL A 25 -4.85 -7.23 0.04
C VAL A 25 -5.50 -7.85 -1.20
N ARG A 26 -6.67 -7.36 -1.63
CA ARG A 26 -7.41 -7.87 -2.80
C ARG A 26 -6.72 -7.58 -4.16
N GLY A 27 -5.45 -7.21 -4.12
CA GLY A 27 -4.62 -6.85 -5.26
C GLY A 27 -4.72 -5.38 -5.66
N TYR A 28 -3.86 -4.99 -6.60
CA TYR A 28 -3.79 -3.63 -7.14
C TYR A 28 -5.03 -3.20 -7.95
N GLY A 29 -5.96 -4.12 -8.22
CA GLY A 29 -7.23 -3.82 -8.88
C GLY A 29 -8.10 -2.85 -8.07
N GLU A 30 -8.10 -2.99 -6.74
CA GLU A 30 -8.79 -2.05 -5.84
C GLU A 30 -8.15 -0.65 -5.92
N TRP A 31 -6.83 -0.59 -5.93
CA TRP A 31 -6.11 0.67 -6.13
C TRP A 31 -6.49 1.35 -7.44
N ARG A 32 -6.57 0.59 -8.54
CA ARG A 32 -7.02 1.13 -9.83
C ARG A 32 -8.46 1.63 -9.77
N ARG A 33 -9.37 0.94 -9.07
CA ARG A 33 -10.78 1.37 -8.93
C ARG A 33 -10.90 2.72 -8.23
N HIS A 34 -10.11 2.94 -7.19
CA HIS A 34 -10.17 4.17 -6.39
C HIS A 34 -9.27 5.31 -6.91
N PHE A 35 -8.17 4.98 -7.57
CA PHE A 35 -7.10 5.93 -7.88
C PHE A 35 -6.70 5.99 -9.37
N SER A 36 -7.42 5.31 -10.27
CA SER A 36 -7.14 5.43 -11.72
C SER A 36 -7.33 6.84 -12.28
N ARG A 37 -8.17 7.66 -11.64
CA ARG A 37 -8.45 9.04 -12.05
C ARG A 37 -8.24 10.08 -10.95
N ARG A 38 -7.67 9.65 -9.81
CA ARG A 38 -7.49 10.50 -8.64
C ARG A 38 -6.00 10.61 -8.36
N ALA A 39 -5.45 11.81 -8.48
CA ALA A 39 -4.06 12.06 -8.12
C ALA A 39 -3.87 11.74 -6.63
N VAL A 40 -3.08 10.70 -6.35
CA VAL A 40 -2.69 10.35 -4.98
C VAL A 40 -1.36 11.04 -4.72
N ALA A 41 -1.31 11.90 -3.70
CA ALA A 41 -0.06 12.42 -3.20
C ALA A 41 0.75 11.26 -2.61
N VAL A 42 1.67 10.70 -3.40
CA VAL A 42 2.49 9.53 -3.03
C VAL A 42 3.41 9.82 -1.84
N ASN A 43 3.68 11.11 -1.57
CA ASN A 43 4.55 11.58 -0.48
C ASN A 43 3.81 11.84 0.85
N ALA A 44 2.55 11.43 1.01
CA ALA A 44 1.85 11.53 2.28
C ALA A 44 2.38 10.47 3.27
N HIS A 45 3.62 10.64 3.73
CA HIS A 45 4.10 9.97 4.92
C HIS A 45 3.38 10.58 6.12
N PRO A 46 2.67 9.80 6.96
CA PRO A 46 1.97 10.29 8.14
C PRO A 46 2.89 10.83 9.25
N GLY A 47 4.16 11.12 8.94
CA GLY A 47 5.13 11.76 9.84
C GLY A 47 5.72 13.08 9.32
N PHE A 48 5.33 13.56 8.13
CA PHE A 48 5.88 14.80 7.53
C PHE A 48 4.81 15.75 6.96
N GLY A 49 3.55 15.60 7.40
CA GLY A 49 2.42 16.33 6.83
C GLY A 49 2.09 17.66 7.50
N GLU A 50 2.68 18.00 8.65
CA GLU A 50 2.26 19.18 9.44
C GLU A 50 3.30 20.31 9.48
N GLN A 51 4.53 20.07 9.01
CA GLN A 51 5.60 21.10 9.04
C GLN A 51 5.86 21.78 7.69
N ALA A 52 5.30 21.28 6.58
CA ALA A 52 5.51 21.91 5.27
C ALA A 52 4.69 23.20 5.06
N GLN A 53 3.77 23.54 5.97
CA GLN A 53 2.93 24.74 5.88
C GLN A 53 3.39 25.90 6.78
N ALA A 54 4.47 25.74 7.56
CA ALA A 54 4.93 26.73 8.55
C ALA A 54 6.28 27.39 8.19
N GLY A 55 6.68 27.43 6.91
CA GLY A 55 7.99 27.95 6.50
C GLY A 55 7.98 28.92 5.30
N GLY A 56 6.85 29.58 5.04
CA GLY A 56 6.66 30.45 3.88
C GLY A 56 6.27 31.88 4.24
N GLU A 57 6.89 32.49 5.26
CA GLU A 57 6.76 33.93 5.56
C GLU A 57 8.09 34.53 6.02
N TYR A 58 9.13 34.51 5.17
CA TYR A 58 10.26 35.44 5.32
C TYR A 58 10.93 35.69 3.96
N GLY A 59 10.91 36.94 3.49
CA GLY A 59 11.67 37.45 2.35
C GLY A 59 10.84 38.24 1.37
#